data_AF-A0A534NHS6-F1
#
_entry.id   AF-A0A534NHS6-F1
#
_cell.length_a   1.000
_cell.length_b   1.000
_cell.length_c   1.000
_cell.angle_alpha   90.00
_cell.angle_beta   90.00
_cell.angle_gamma   90.00
#
_symmetry.space_group_name_H-M   'P 1'
#
loop_
_entity.id
_entity.type
_entity.pdbx_description
1 polymer ?
#
loop_
_entity_poly.entity_id
_entity_poly.type
_entity_poly.pdbx_seq_one_letter_code
_entity_poly.pdbx_strand_id
1 'polypeptide(L)'
;MAMPQKELVRMESPHSGDNWTQTAEKSSVPEAVAGELPDRYSIRRKGEERELVCSESPTITVHVERGMTIADSAARKAAPGTIYLDGAAEGGPFLDVEKGLFNLDHHEGCVRSFTLATCEQAMVVIRKGMDLQRRDWTIYANDPDLDTVLAIWVLLNHVRLNDADPEIRRKVMPLVRLEGTIDAHGLEMQELCGFPRELQESTFAELEQLRSKEVALKKDGKWHEIDFLEYTADVLRAIDAMIYSSHHFEGVVEVEELARAEIGDSKLAIVCRSEAGIYEVEPHLRRLHGKRLGVIILQKNPDFYTLRQVDTFLPATLESAYERLNLVDPAAGNRRSGNRWGGSGEIGGSPRATGTSLTPQQIADAVAQAYRRPTMAQRLSTLAVALLENTAVMVGSMMATYFLGWLRDPPGSIESYFQNQAGIYAGVLCVLTFVLALASLQSGPKVFGLCLPTGLDWLFLLPGALLGGLAGGAWVFAPPFTSSQAFLGYSWTGLAIVIAFPIAAEVLFRGLLHGTLAQRFPTQRHGGPWFLSWPVLISSTLYALWSLLPFLPFFPRGVVLTYAGALLFGISSGMARERSESLLPCLILHWSCLLMFLVMSFYW
;
A
#
# COMPACT_ATOMS: atom_id res chain seq x y z
N MET A 1 37.44 -30.76 5.50
CA MET A 1 37.12 -30.19 4.18
C MET A 1 35.63 -30.34 3.98
N ALA A 2 34.89 -29.25 4.17
CA ALA A 2 33.44 -29.22 4.25
C ALA A 2 32.82 -28.89 2.89
N MET A 3 31.73 -29.58 2.54
CA MET A 3 30.83 -29.24 1.43
C MET A 3 29.89 -28.10 1.87
N PRO A 4 29.51 -27.16 0.98
CA PRO A 4 28.51 -26.15 1.30
C PRO A 4 27.07 -26.63 1.01
N GLN A 5 26.18 -26.14 1.87
CA GLN A 5 24.75 -26.38 1.98
C GLN A 5 23.95 -25.87 0.78
N LYS A 6 22.94 -26.65 0.40
CA LYS A 6 21.80 -26.21 -0.43
C LYS A 6 21.02 -25.11 0.31
N GLU A 7 20.86 -23.95 -0.32
CA GLU A 7 19.88 -22.95 0.10
C GLU A 7 18.50 -23.29 -0.48
N LEU A 8 17.54 -23.39 0.43
CA LEU A 8 16.12 -23.56 0.16
C LEU A 8 15.55 -22.18 -0.22
N VAL A 9 14.98 -22.09 -1.42
CA VAL A 9 14.17 -20.96 -1.89
C VAL A 9 12.95 -20.81 -0.97
N ARG A 10 12.89 -19.71 -0.22
CA ARG A 10 11.72 -19.29 0.55
C ARG A 10 10.88 -18.40 -0.35
N MET A 11 9.70 -18.89 -0.75
CA MET A 11 8.65 -18.10 -1.40
C MET A 11 8.20 -17.00 -0.43
N GLU A 12 8.53 -15.74 -0.73
CA GLU A 12 7.88 -14.56 -0.18
C GLU A 12 6.87 -14.01 -1.19
N SER A 13 5.69 -13.65 -0.69
CA SER A 13 4.58 -13.07 -1.44
C SER A 13 4.86 -11.62 -1.88
N PRO A 14 4.36 -11.14 -3.03
CA PRO A 14 4.69 -9.83 -3.55
C PRO A 14 3.76 -8.75 -2.95
N HIS A 15 4.16 -8.12 -1.85
CA HIS A 15 3.54 -6.88 -1.34
C HIS A 15 4.59 -6.00 -0.66
N SER A 16 5.24 -5.14 -1.44
CA SER A 16 5.90 -3.89 -1.02
C SER A 16 6.14 -3.10 -2.31
N GLY A 17 5.57 -1.92 -2.53
CA GLY A 17 5.96 -0.71 -1.83
C GLY A 17 7.19 -0.14 -2.53
N ASP A 18 7.00 0.36 -3.77
CA ASP A 18 8.10 0.69 -4.67
C ASP A 18 8.62 2.11 -4.42
N ASN A 19 9.70 2.22 -3.65
CA ASN A 19 10.46 3.47 -3.53
C ASN A 19 11.34 3.65 -4.79
N TRP A 20 10.84 4.42 -5.74
CA TRP A 20 11.59 4.87 -6.93
C TRP A 20 12.33 6.16 -6.62
N THR A 21 13.62 6.23 -6.96
CA THR A 21 14.39 7.48 -6.93
C THR A 21 14.42 8.10 -8.33
N GLN A 22 13.96 9.34 -8.45
CA GLN A 22 14.03 10.12 -9.69
C GLN A 22 15.38 10.85 -9.74
N THR A 23 16.22 10.50 -10.71
CA THR A 23 17.47 11.21 -10.98
C THR A 23 17.27 12.09 -12.20
N ALA A 24 17.25 13.41 -12.02
CA ALA A 24 17.34 14.36 -13.11
C ALA A 24 18.82 14.46 -13.52
N GLU A 25 19.27 13.59 -14.43
CA GLU A 25 20.58 13.72 -15.06
C GLU A 25 20.51 14.75 -16.20
N LYS A 26 21.49 15.68 -16.23
CA LYS A 26 21.53 16.78 -17.19
C LYS A 26 21.73 16.25 -18.62
N SER A 27 20.81 16.65 -19.50
CA SER A 27 20.79 16.40 -20.94
C SER A 27 22.10 16.75 -21.66
N SER A 28 22.44 15.95 -22.69
CA SER A 28 23.59 16.17 -23.60
C SER A 28 23.23 16.95 -24.88
N VAL A 29 21.99 17.45 -24.99
CA VAL A 29 21.50 18.19 -26.16
C VAL A 29 22.00 19.64 -26.14
N PRO A 30 22.42 20.23 -27.29
CA PRO A 30 22.79 21.64 -27.37
C PRO A 30 21.67 22.56 -26.85
N GLU A 31 22.04 23.47 -25.96
CA GLU A 31 21.21 24.41 -25.17
C GLU A 31 20.22 25.27 -26.00
N ALA A 32 20.39 25.35 -27.32
CA ALA A 32 19.69 26.31 -28.17
C ALA A 32 18.25 25.92 -28.59
N VAL A 33 17.83 24.67 -28.40
CA VAL A 33 16.45 24.21 -28.73
C VAL A 33 15.69 23.71 -27.49
N ALA A 34 16.40 23.35 -26.41
CA ALA A 34 15.84 22.72 -25.21
C ALA A 34 15.09 23.69 -24.26
N GLY A 35 15.02 24.99 -24.56
CA GLY A 35 14.51 26.00 -23.64
C GLY A 35 12.99 26.26 -23.68
N GLU A 36 12.26 25.79 -24.70
CA GLU A 36 10.86 26.18 -24.92
C GLU A 36 9.81 25.09 -24.63
N LEU A 37 10.20 23.81 -24.61
CA LEU A 37 9.29 22.68 -24.36
C LEU A 37 9.57 22.04 -22.99
N PRO A 38 8.55 21.54 -22.28
CA PRO A 38 8.76 20.83 -21.02
C PRO A 38 9.52 19.51 -21.27
N ASP A 39 10.47 19.17 -20.39
CA ASP A 39 11.09 17.85 -20.41
C ASP A 39 10.13 16.82 -19.79
N ARG A 40 9.61 15.92 -20.64
CA ARG A 40 8.59 14.94 -20.26
C ARG A 40 9.15 13.54 -20.03
N TYR A 41 10.40 13.28 -20.43
CA TYR A 41 11.01 11.96 -20.37
C TYR A 41 12.00 11.91 -19.22
N SER A 42 11.79 10.98 -18.29
CA SER A 42 12.70 10.78 -17.14
C SER A 42 13.08 9.31 -17.02
N ILE A 43 14.33 9.07 -16.58
CA ILE A 43 14.82 7.73 -16.29
C ILE A 43 14.76 7.55 -14.77
N ARG A 44 14.04 6.51 -14.34
CA ARG A 44 13.95 6.12 -12.93
C ARG A 44 14.81 4.89 -12.68
N ARG A 45 15.33 4.77 -11.47
CA ARG A 45 16.17 3.64 -11.07
C ARG A 45 15.63 2.95 -9.82
N LYS A 46 15.61 1.62 -9.85
CA LYS A 46 15.30 0.75 -8.72
C LYS A 46 16.30 -0.41 -8.69
N GLY A 47 17.26 -0.34 -7.76
CA GLY A 47 18.37 -1.28 -7.75
C GLY A 47 19.24 -1.14 -9.01
N GLU A 48 19.31 -2.21 -9.80
CA GLU A 48 20.01 -2.23 -11.09
C GLU A 48 19.09 -1.94 -12.29
N GLU A 49 17.76 -2.04 -12.11
CA GLU A 49 16.80 -1.77 -13.17
C GLU A 49 16.63 -0.27 -13.39
N ARG A 50 16.64 0.11 -14.68
CA ARG A 50 16.36 1.46 -15.16
C ARG A 50 15.21 1.41 -16.14
N GLU A 51 14.29 2.35 -15.99
CA GLU A 51 13.11 2.47 -16.85
C GLU A 51 12.95 3.91 -17.31
N LEU A 52 12.56 4.10 -18.56
CA LEU A 52 12.15 5.40 -19.10
C LEU A 52 10.64 5.55 -18.95
N VAL A 53 10.21 6.72 -18.46
CA VAL A 53 8.80 7.07 -18.29
C VAL A 53 8.52 8.45 -18.88
N CYS A 54 7.29 8.62 -19.37
CA CYS A 54 6.76 9.90 -19.86
C CYS A 54 5.75 10.47 -18.86
N SER A 55 5.86 11.75 -18.49
CA SER A 55 4.92 12.42 -17.59
C SER A 55 3.49 12.48 -18.12
N GLU A 56 3.29 12.48 -19.44
CA GLU A 56 1.97 12.42 -20.09
C GLU A 56 1.48 10.99 -20.40
N SER A 57 2.26 9.97 -20.07
CA SER A 57 1.83 8.56 -20.12
C SER A 57 2.36 7.77 -18.91
N PRO A 58 1.94 8.12 -17.68
CA PRO A 58 2.49 7.56 -16.43
C PRO A 58 2.11 6.08 -16.19
N THR A 59 1.32 5.48 -17.08
CA THR A 59 0.96 4.06 -17.08
C THR A 59 1.89 3.22 -17.95
N ILE A 60 2.84 3.81 -18.66
CA ILE A 60 3.74 3.12 -19.58
C ILE A 60 5.18 3.26 -19.09
N THR A 61 5.85 2.13 -18.92
CA THR A 61 7.30 2.06 -18.67
C THR A 61 8.02 1.48 -19.88
N VAL A 62 9.23 1.96 -20.15
CA VAL A 62 10.01 1.56 -21.32
C VAL A 62 11.37 1.04 -20.87
N HIS A 63 11.71 -0.16 -21.35
CA HIS A 63 13.00 -0.80 -21.18
C HIS A 63 13.63 -0.97 -22.56
N VAL A 64 14.87 -0.50 -22.70
CA VAL A 64 15.67 -0.70 -23.91
C VAL A 64 16.94 -1.40 -23.49
N GLU A 65 17.02 -2.70 -23.75
CA GLU A 65 18.07 -3.57 -23.24
C GLU A 65 18.83 -4.21 -24.40
N ARG A 66 20.13 -3.92 -24.45
CA ARG A 66 20.99 -4.35 -25.54
C ARG A 66 20.96 -5.87 -25.74
N GLY A 67 20.57 -6.29 -26.94
CA GLY A 67 20.56 -7.71 -27.33
C GLY A 67 19.53 -8.56 -26.59
N MET A 68 18.55 -7.91 -25.95
CA MET A 68 17.42 -8.59 -25.35
C MET A 68 16.60 -9.30 -26.42
N THR A 69 16.38 -10.59 -26.27
CA THR A 69 15.45 -11.34 -27.11
C THR A 69 14.75 -12.40 -26.25
N ILE A 70 13.43 -12.30 -26.12
CA ILE A 70 12.60 -13.21 -25.34
C ILE A 70 12.02 -14.29 -26.23
N ALA A 71 12.19 -15.57 -25.88
CA ALA A 71 11.63 -16.67 -26.67
C ALA A 71 10.10 -16.57 -26.85
N ASP A 72 9.57 -16.95 -28.02
CA ASP A 72 8.13 -16.81 -28.39
C ASP A 72 7.20 -17.43 -27.33
N SER A 73 7.57 -18.63 -26.84
CA SER A 73 6.79 -19.33 -25.83
C SER A 73 6.76 -18.62 -24.47
N ALA A 74 7.79 -17.83 -24.15
CA ALA A 74 7.86 -17.00 -22.95
C ALA A 74 7.11 -15.68 -23.16
N ALA A 75 7.27 -15.02 -24.31
CA ALA A 75 6.55 -13.80 -24.67
C ALA A 75 5.03 -14.00 -24.61
N ARG A 76 4.51 -15.14 -25.07
CA ARG A 76 3.07 -15.49 -25.01
C ARG A 76 2.54 -15.81 -23.61
N LYS A 77 3.43 -15.97 -22.64
CA LYS A 77 3.14 -16.24 -21.22
C LYS A 77 3.54 -15.07 -20.31
N ALA A 78 3.96 -13.94 -20.89
CA ALA A 78 4.34 -12.76 -20.15
C ALA A 78 3.17 -12.19 -19.33
N ALA A 79 3.50 -11.30 -18.41
CA ALA A 79 2.51 -10.63 -17.59
C ALA A 79 1.60 -9.76 -18.46
N PRO A 80 0.28 -9.67 -18.16
CA PRO A 80 -0.62 -8.77 -18.86
C PRO A 80 -0.09 -7.33 -18.90
N GLY A 81 -0.16 -6.67 -20.06
CA GLY A 81 0.36 -5.32 -20.24
C GLY A 81 1.76 -5.25 -20.88
N THR A 82 2.26 -6.32 -21.48
CA THR A 82 3.58 -6.32 -22.12
C THR A 82 3.50 -6.07 -23.63
N ILE A 83 4.37 -5.19 -24.13
CA ILE A 83 4.57 -4.89 -25.56
C ILE A 83 6.04 -5.13 -25.89
N TYR A 84 6.31 -6.01 -26.85
CA TYR A 84 7.64 -6.21 -27.42
C TYR A 84 7.72 -5.44 -28.74
N LEU A 85 8.83 -4.74 -28.94
CA LEU A 85 9.13 -3.98 -30.15
C LEU A 85 10.34 -4.60 -30.84
N ASP A 86 10.26 -4.67 -32.16
CA ASP A 86 11.38 -4.86 -33.07
C ASP A 86 12.43 -5.91 -32.64
N GLY A 87 12.10 -7.19 -32.77
CA GLY A 87 13.02 -8.29 -32.40
C GLY A 87 13.31 -8.45 -30.89
N ALA A 88 12.67 -7.69 -29.99
CA ALA A 88 12.77 -7.92 -28.54
C ALA A 88 12.13 -9.26 -28.09
N ALA A 89 11.28 -9.85 -28.93
CA ALA A 89 10.75 -11.20 -28.75
C ALA A 89 10.89 -12.01 -30.05
N GLU A 90 11.23 -13.29 -29.91
CA GLU A 90 11.22 -14.26 -31.02
C GLU A 90 9.78 -14.54 -31.47
N GLY A 91 9.65 -15.08 -32.68
CA GLY A 91 8.38 -15.35 -33.31
C GLY A 91 7.77 -14.12 -33.99
N GLY A 92 6.83 -14.37 -34.91
CA GLY A 92 6.21 -13.30 -35.70
C GLY A 92 5.31 -12.36 -34.90
N PRO A 93 4.89 -11.23 -35.51
CA PRO A 93 4.00 -10.27 -34.88
C PRO A 93 2.71 -10.92 -34.42
N PHE A 94 2.23 -10.55 -33.24
CA PHE A 94 0.97 -11.04 -32.69
C PHE A 94 0.29 -10.02 -31.79
N LEU A 95 -1.04 -10.13 -31.70
CA LEU A 95 -1.89 -9.33 -30.82
C LEU A 95 -2.76 -10.28 -29.96
N ASP A 96 -2.42 -10.45 -28.68
CA ASP A 96 -3.26 -11.15 -27.70
C ASP A 96 -4.02 -10.10 -26.88
N VAL A 97 -5.18 -9.67 -27.40
CA VAL A 97 -5.99 -8.58 -26.82
C VAL A 97 -6.56 -8.96 -25.45
N GLU A 98 -6.88 -10.24 -25.24
CA GLU A 98 -7.46 -10.72 -23.98
C GLU A 98 -6.45 -10.62 -22.84
N LYS A 99 -5.23 -11.10 -23.06
CA LYS A 99 -4.15 -10.97 -22.08
C LYS A 99 -3.51 -9.59 -22.09
N GLY A 100 -3.65 -8.83 -23.18
CA GLY A 100 -2.94 -7.57 -23.38
C GLY A 100 -1.44 -7.82 -23.57
N LEU A 101 -1.09 -8.73 -24.47
CA LEU A 101 0.29 -9.02 -24.88
C LEU A 101 0.44 -8.74 -26.37
N PHE A 102 1.47 -8.01 -26.75
CA PHE A 102 1.68 -7.59 -28.13
C PHE A 102 3.14 -7.79 -28.51
N ASN A 103 3.38 -8.34 -29.70
CA ASN A 103 4.68 -8.30 -30.36
C ASN A 103 4.52 -7.52 -31.65
N LEU A 104 5.11 -6.33 -31.70
CA LEU A 104 5.16 -5.47 -32.86
C LEU A 104 6.52 -5.67 -33.51
N ASP A 105 6.71 -6.84 -34.11
CA ASP A 105 7.93 -7.19 -34.85
C ASP A 105 7.64 -7.28 -36.35
N HIS A 106 8.68 -7.10 -37.15
CA HIS A 106 8.63 -7.28 -38.60
C HIS A 106 9.86 -8.02 -39.16
N HIS A 107 10.76 -8.48 -38.28
CA HIS A 107 11.99 -9.17 -38.64
C HIS A 107 11.83 -10.69 -38.69
N GLU A 108 11.18 -11.28 -37.68
CA GLU A 108 11.04 -12.73 -37.56
C GLU A 108 9.58 -13.17 -37.82
N GLY A 109 9.39 -14.43 -38.21
CA GLY A 109 8.07 -15.07 -38.29
C GLY A 109 7.05 -14.41 -39.22
N CYS A 110 7.48 -13.48 -40.07
CA CYS A 110 6.67 -12.79 -41.07
C CYS A 110 7.46 -12.61 -42.37
N VAL A 111 6.80 -12.06 -43.40
CA VAL A 111 7.48 -11.68 -44.63
C VAL A 111 7.71 -10.17 -44.59
N ARG A 112 8.93 -9.77 -44.22
CA ARG A 112 9.35 -8.36 -44.04
C ARG A 112 8.93 -7.46 -45.19
N SER A 113 8.98 -7.93 -46.43
CA SER A 113 8.68 -7.13 -47.63
C SER A 113 7.22 -6.69 -47.78
N PHE A 114 6.29 -7.15 -46.92
CA PHE A 114 4.92 -6.64 -46.90
C PHE A 114 4.33 -6.47 -45.50
N THR A 115 5.09 -6.83 -44.46
CA THR A 115 4.75 -6.49 -43.08
C THR A 115 5.15 -5.04 -42.83
N LEU A 116 4.28 -4.26 -42.19
CA LEU A 116 4.59 -2.89 -41.76
C LEU A 116 5.74 -2.91 -40.74
N ALA A 117 6.60 -1.88 -40.75
CA ALA A 117 7.62 -1.71 -39.72
C ALA A 117 7.01 -1.42 -38.34
N THR A 118 7.81 -1.48 -37.28
CA THR A 118 7.35 -1.43 -35.89
C THR A 118 6.65 -0.11 -35.57
N CYS A 119 7.16 1.04 -36.05
CA CYS A 119 6.53 2.34 -35.82
C CYS A 119 5.15 2.46 -36.49
N GLU A 120 4.99 1.88 -37.68
CA GLU A 120 3.72 1.84 -38.40
C GLU A 120 2.73 0.90 -37.72
N GLN A 121 3.18 -0.27 -37.26
CA GLN A 121 2.36 -1.18 -36.47
C GLN A 121 1.85 -0.50 -35.19
N ALA A 122 2.72 0.20 -34.44
CA ALA A 122 2.36 0.97 -33.25
C ALA A 122 1.29 2.02 -33.55
N MET A 123 1.45 2.78 -34.63
CA MET A 123 0.45 3.76 -35.06
C MET A 123 -0.89 3.11 -35.40
N VAL A 124 -0.88 2.00 -36.13
CA VAL A 124 -2.10 1.28 -36.49
C VAL A 124 -2.84 0.77 -35.25
N VAL A 125 -2.16 0.16 -34.28
CA VAL A 125 -2.83 -0.39 -33.09
C VAL A 125 -3.42 0.72 -32.21
N ILE A 126 -2.70 1.82 -32.00
CA ILE A 126 -3.21 2.99 -31.28
C ILE A 126 -4.46 3.54 -31.96
N ARG A 127 -4.41 3.76 -33.28
CA ARG A 127 -5.53 4.36 -34.03
C ARG A 127 -6.72 3.42 -34.21
N LYS A 128 -6.51 2.10 -34.11
CA LYS A 128 -7.60 1.11 -34.09
C LYS A 128 -8.23 0.91 -32.70
N GLY A 129 -7.78 1.65 -31.69
CA GLY A 129 -8.43 1.72 -30.39
C GLY A 129 -7.77 0.90 -29.29
N MET A 130 -6.46 0.64 -29.38
CA MET A 130 -5.70 0.12 -28.25
C MET A 130 -5.75 1.14 -27.09
N ASP A 131 -6.39 0.75 -25.98
CA ASP A 131 -6.53 1.56 -24.78
C ASP A 131 -5.35 1.31 -23.82
N LEU A 132 -4.31 2.15 -23.95
CA LEU A 132 -3.15 2.12 -23.06
C LEU A 132 -3.41 2.71 -21.67
N GLN A 133 -4.60 3.29 -21.42
CA GLN A 133 -4.98 3.81 -20.11
C GLN A 133 -5.66 2.75 -19.24
N ARG A 134 -6.09 1.63 -19.82
CA ARG A 134 -6.84 0.56 -19.13
C ARG A 134 -6.04 -0.17 -18.04
N ARG A 135 -4.71 -0.18 -18.14
CA ARG A 135 -3.80 -0.88 -17.21
C ARG A 135 -2.42 -0.24 -17.28
N ASP A 136 -1.49 -0.75 -16.49
CA ASP A 136 -0.08 -0.41 -16.62
C ASP A 136 0.55 -1.28 -17.72
N TRP A 137 1.49 -0.71 -18.47
CA TRP A 137 2.13 -1.31 -19.62
C TRP A 137 3.65 -1.23 -19.52
N THR A 138 4.31 -2.26 -20.01
CA THR A 138 5.77 -2.33 -20.10
C THR A 138 6.15 -2.61 -21.55
N ILE A 139 6.96 -1.71 -22.10
CA ILE A 139 7.51 -1.80 -23.44
C ILE A 139 8.94 -2.33 -23.33
N TYR A 140 9.25 -3.37 -24.10
CA TYR A 140 10.59 -3.92 -24.25
C TYR A 140 11.09 -3.74 -25.67
N ALA A 141 12.31 -3.22 -25.80
CA ALA A 141 13.03 -3.05 -27.05
C ALA A 141 14.49 -3.52 -26.87
N ASN A 142 15.12 -3.97 -27.95
CA ASN A 142 16.47 -4.54 -27.93
C ASN A 142 17.57 -3.62 -28.49
N ASP A 143 17.23 -2.72 -29.40
CA ASP A 143 18.08 -1.70 -30.01
C ASP A 143 17.23 -0.42 -30.25
N PRO A 144 17.75 0.79 -29.94
CA PRO A 144 17.02 2.03 -30.13
C PRO A 144 17.27 2.62 -31.52
N ASP A 145 17.01 1.86 -32.58
CA ASP A 145 16.98 2.43 -33.93
C ASP A 145 15.76 3.35 -34.11
N LEU A 146 15.72 4.07 -35.24
CA LEU A 146 14.69 5.09 -35.42
C LEU A 146 13.27 4.50 -35.55
N ASP A 147 13.10 3.32 -36.16
CA ASP A 147 11.81 2.63 -36.22
C ASP A 147 11.31 2.32 -34.79
N THR A 148 12.17 1.74 -33.96
CA THR A 148 11.85 1.43 -32.56
C THR A 148 11.56 2.67 -31.73
N VAL A 149 12.39 3.72 -31.84
CA VAL A 149 12.18 4.96 -31.05
C VAL A 149 10.92 5.69 -31.50
N LEU A 150 10.59 5.71 -32.80
CA LEU A 150 9.31 6.25 -33.28
C LEU A 150 8.13 5.42 -32.76
N ALA A 151 8.24 4.10 -32.70
CA ALA A 151 7.21 3.25 -32.10
C ALA A 151 6.99 3.58 -30.62
N ILE A 152 8.08 3.73 -29.85
CA ILE A 152 8.03 4.16 -28.45
C ILE A 152 7.35 5.53 -28.33
N TRP A 153 7.74 6.50 -29.16
CA TRP A 153 7.13 7.83 -29.16
C TRP A 153 5.62 7.75 -29.42
N VAL A 154 5.19 6.96 -30.40
CA VAL A 154 3.77 6.77 -30.74
C VAL A 154 2.98 6.19 -29.55
N LEU A 155 3.51 5.18 -28.88
CA LEU A 155 2.86 4.55 -27.72
C LEU A 155 2.80 5.53 -26.52
N LEU A 156 3.87 6.26 -26.24
CA LEU A 156 3.92 7.26 -25.18
C LEU A 156 3.05 8.49 -25.46
N ASN A 157 2.70 8.78 -26.71
CA ASN A 157 1.86 9.91 -27.10
C ASN A 157 0.44 9.47 -27.53
N HIS A 158 0.01 8.25 -27.17
CA HIS A 158 -1.28 7.67 -27.59
C HIS A 158 -2.51 8.55 -27.29
N VAL A 159 -2.51 9.30 -26.17
CA VAL A 159 -3.59 10.23 -25.83
C VAL A 159 -3.68 11.35 -26.86
N ARG A 160 -2.57 12.04 -27.13
CA ARG A 160 -2.48 13.14 -28.11
C ARG A 160 -2.78 12.68 -29.54
N LEU A 161 -2.36 11.47 -29.90
CA LEU A 161 -2.61 10.92 -31.23
C LEU A 161 -4.07 10.51 -31.48
N ASN A 162 -4.83 10.29 -30.41
CA ASN A 162 -6.26 9.99 -30.43
C ASN A 162 -7.13 11.21 -30.12
N ASP A 163 -6.55 12.39 -29.85
CA ASP A 163 -7.30 13.64 -29.73
C ASP A 163 -8.09 13.92 -31.02
N ALA A 164 -9.23 14.61 -30.85
CA ALA A 164 -10.12 14.95 -31.95
C ALA A 164 -9.42 15.86 -32.98
N ASP A 165 -8.52 16.73 -32.52
CA ASP A 165 -7.68 17.54 -33.38
C ASP A 165 -6.61 16.65 -34.07
N PRO A 166 -6.61 16.59 -35.42
CA PRO A 166 -5.63 15.82 -36.15
C PRO A 166 -4.23 16.45 -36.22
N GLU A 167 -3.98 17.65 -35.68
CA GLU A 167 -2.73 18.40 -35.90
C GLU A 167 -1.46 17.58 -35.63
N ILE A 168 -1.29 17.08 -34.40
CA ILE A 168 -0.11 16.30 -33.99
C ILE A 168 0.07 15.08 -34.90
N ARG A 169 -1.05 14.41 -35.16
CA ARG A 169 -1.08 13.25 -36.04
C ARG A 169 -0.65 13.59 -37.47
N ARG A 170 -1.09 14.72 -38.02
CA ARG A 170 -0.70 15.15 -39.38
C ARG A 170 0.79 15.45 -39.48
N LYS A 171 1.41 15.98 -38.40
CA LYS A 171 2.84 16.26 -38.36
C LYS A 171 3.70 15.00 -38.27
N VAL A 172 3.31 14.03 -37.45
CA VAL A 172 4.15 12.83 -37.22
C VAL A 172 3.96 11.73 -38.28
N MET A 173 2.78 11.64 -38.91
CA MET A 173 2.51 10.55 -39.87
C MET A 173 3.48 10.48 -41.05
N PRO A 174 3.95 11.59 -41.65
CA PRO A 174 4.97 11.54 -42.69
C PRO A 174 6.26 10.85 -42.23
N LEU A 175 6.77 11.19 -41.04
CA LEU A 175 7.97 10.58 -40.46
C LEU A 175 7.77 9.07 -40.23
N VAL A 176 6.66 8.69 -39.59
CA VAL A 176 6.32 7.27 -39.33
C VAL A 176 6.23 6.46 -40.63
N ARG A 177 5.57 7.00 -41.66
CA ARG A 177 5.38 6.29 -42.92
C ARG A 177 6.67 6.21 -43.74
N LEU A 178 7.50 7.25 -43.74
CA LEU A 178 8.77 7.25 -44.47
C LEU A 178 9.78 6.33 -43.80
N GLU A 179 9.95 6.43 -42.48
CA GLU A 179 10.85 5.52 -41.74
C GLU A 179 10.40 4.07 -41.91
N GLY A 180 9.11 3.77 -41.70
CA GLY A 180 8.62 2.40 -41.84
C GLY A 180 8.77 1.82 -43.25
N THR A 181 8.67 2.67 -44.28
CA THR A 181 8.96 2.24 -45.67
C THR A 181 10.45 1.96 -45.86
N ILE A 182 11.33 2.83 -45.35
CA ILE A 182 12.78 2.66 -45.45
C ILE A 182 13.22 1.41 -44.70
N ASP A 183 12.68 1.16 -43.52
CA ASP A 183 13.07 0.04 -42.69
C ASP A 183 12.50 -1.30 -43.19
N ALA A 184 11.27 -1.32 -43.72
CA ALA A 184 10.70 -2.53 -44.32
C ALA A 184 11.27 -2.86 -45.71
N HIS A 185 11.63 -1.86 -46.52
CA HIS A 185 11.89 -2.03 -47.95
C HIS A 185 13.21 -1.44 -48.47
N GLY A 186 13.97 -0.72 -47.65
CA GLY A 186 15.19 -0.04 -48.05
C GLY A 186 14.97 1.38 -48.59
N LEU A 187 16.07 2.14 -48.67
CA LEU A 187 16.08 3.54 -49.12
C LEU A 187 15.63 3.71 -50.57
N GLU A 188 15.80 2.70 -51.40
CA GLU A 188 15.44 2.70 -52.82
C GLU A 188 13.92 2.69 -53.04
N MET A 189 13.13 2.25 -52.05
CA MET A 189 11.68 2.11 -52.16
C MET A 189 10.90 3.25 -51.49
N GLN A 190 11.53 4.39 -51.17
CA GLN A 190 10.87 5.54 -50.54
C GLN A 190 9.65 6.06 -51.32
N GLU A 191 9.62 5.89 -52.65
CA GLU A 191 8.48 6.28 -53.49
C GLU A 191 7.17 5.56 -53.12
N LEU A 192 7.23 4.40 -52.45
CA LEU A 192 6.06 3.68 -51.93
C LEU A 192 5.30 4.44 -50.84
N CYS A 193 5.87 5.50 -50.28
CA CYS A 193 5.16 6.41 -49.39
C CYS A 193 4.05 7.18 -50.11
N GLY A 194 4.19 7.42 -51.42
CA GLY A 194 3.25 8.20 -52.21
C GLY A 194 3.22 9.69 -51.84
N PHE A 195 4.30 10.22 -51.27
CA PHE A 195 4.37 11.63 -50.87
C PHE A 195 4.58 12.56 -52.07
N PRO A 196 4.05 13.80 -52.01
CA PRO A 196 4.55 14.87 -52.88
C PRO A 196 6.05 15.06 -52.66
N ARG A 197 6.78 15.36 -53.74
CA ARG A 197 8.25 15.48 -53.73
C ARG A 197 8.77 16.42 -52.63
N GLU A 198 8.14 17.58 -52.46
CA GLU A 198 8.53 18.56 -51.45
C GLU A 198 8.41 17.99 -50.02
N LEU A 199 7.33 17.27 -49.74
CA LEU A 199 7.13 16.61 -48.44
C LEU A 199 8.13 15.46 -48.24
N GLN A 200 8.39 14.68 -49.28
CA GLN A 200 9.38 13.60 -49.20
C GLN A 200 10.78 14.14 -48.90
N GLU A 201 11.22 15.18 -49.60
CA GLU A 201 12.53 15.81 -49.40
C GLU A 201 12.64 16.42 -47.99
N SER A 202 11.60 17.11 -47.51
CA SER A 202 11.61 17.69 -46.15
C SER A 202 11.59 16.62 -45.05
N THR A 203 10.73 15.60 -45.17
CA THR A 203 10.64 14.52 -44.17
C THR A 203 11.90 13.66 -44.17
N PHE A 204 12.52 13.42 -45.32
CA PHE A 204 13.80 12.71 -45.38
C PHE A 204 14.92 13.49 -44.67
N ALA A 205 14.97 14.81 -44.84
CA ALA A 205 15.95 15.65 -44.14
C ALA A 205 15.76 15.62 -42.61
N GLU A 206 14.51 15.61 -42.14
CA GLU A 206 14.18 15.45 -40.72
C GLU A 206 14.62 14.07 -40.17
N LEU A 207 14.38 12.98 -40.92
CA LEU A 207 14.85 11.64 -40.55
C LEU A 207 16.38 11.58 -40.46
N GLU A 208 17.09 12.11 -41.45
CA GLU A 208 18.56 12.16 -41.44
C GLU A 208 19.10 12.96 -40.24
N GLN A 209 18.41 14.04 -39.86
CA GLN A 209 18.76 14.78 -38.66
C GLN A 209 18.61 13.91 -37.39
N LEU A 210 17.51 13.19 -37.24
CA LEU A 210 17.29 12.27 -36.11
C LEU A 210 18.32 11.14 -36.06
N ARG A 211 18.69 10.58 -37.22
CA ARG A 211 19.63 9.44 -37.33
C ARG A 211 21.10 9.85 -37.31
N SER A 212 21.42 11.13 -37.44
CA SER A 212 22.80 11.61 -37.58
C SER A 212 23.74 11.12 -36.46
N LYS A 213 23.25 11.11 -35.20
CA LYS A 213 24.01 10.62 -34.03
C LYS A 213 24.19 9.10 -34.09
N GLU A 214 23.15 8.35 -34.44
CA GLU A 214 23.22 6.89 -34.67
C GLU A 214 24.27 6.53 -35.71
N VAL A 215 24.19 7.15 -36.89
CA VAL A 215 25.08 6.88 -38.03
C VAL A 215 26.53 7.17 -37.67
N ALA A 216 26.79 8.27 -36.97
CA ALA A 216 28.13 8.61 -36.49
C ALA A 216 28.66 7.58 -35.49
N LEU A 217 27.85 7.18 -34.50
CA LEU A 217 28.23 6.19 -33.48
C LEU A 217 28.47 4.79 -34.08
N LYS A 218 27.64 4.36 -35.04
CA LYS A 218 27.81 3.08 -35.77
C LYS A 218 29.08 3.11 -36.62
N LYS A 219 29.33 4.22 -37.34
CA LYS A 219 30.54 4.41 -38.15
C LYS A 219 31.82 4.37 -37.30
N ASP A 220 31.78 4.95 -36.10
CA ASP A 220 32.91 4.96 -35.16
C ASP A 220 33.06 3.66 -34.35
N GLY A 221 32.16 2.68 -34.53
CA GLY A 221 32.14 1.43 -33.78
C GLY A 221 31.73 1.57 -32.31
N LYS A 222 31.25 2.75 -31.90
CA LYS A 222 30.90 3.10 -30.51
C LYS A 222 29.45 2.82 -30.14
N TRP A 223 28.62 2.40 -31.10
CA TRP A 223 27.20 2.08 -30.86
C TRP A 223 26.99 1.10 -29.70
N HIS A 224 27.95 0.18 -29.52
CA HIS A 224 27.89 -0.83 -28.45
C HIS A 224 28.27 -0.32 -27.06
N GLU A 225 28.80 0.90 -26.96
CA GLU A 225 29.31 1.48 -25.71
C GLU A 225 28.36 2.51 -25.09
N ILE A 226 27.35 2.97 -25.84
CA ILE A 226 26.41 3.98 -25.36
C ILE A 226 25.33 3.38 -24.46
N ASP A 227 24.75 4.25 -23.64
CA ASP A 227 23.53 4.00 -22.89
C ASP A 227 22.30 4.12 -23.80
N PHE A 228 21.61 3.00 -24.00
CA PHE A 228 20.43 2.92 -24.88
C PHE A 228 19.22 3.67 -24.34
N LEU A 229 19.02 3.75 -23.02
CA LEU A 229 17.90 4.49 -22.45
C LEU A 229 18.11 5.99 -22.55
N GLU A 230 19.33 6.47 -22.28
CA GLU A 230 19.67 7.89 -22.44
C GLU A 230 19.59 8.31 -23.91
N TYR A 231 20.12 7.50 -24.82
CA TYR A 231 20.01 7.74 -26.25
C TYR A 231 18.54 7.80 -26.70
N THR A 232 17.70 6.86 -26.25
CA THR A 232 16.26 6.86 -26.54
C THR A 232 15.60 8.14 -26.05
N ALA A 233 15.87 8.57 -24.80
CA ALA A 233 15.32 9.81 -24.25
C ALA A 233 15.73 11.04 -25.08
N ASP A 234 16.99 11.12 -25.52
CA ASP A 234 17.48 12.21 -26.36
C ASP A 234 16.75 12.28 -27.71
N VAL A 235 16.56 11.14 -28.38
CA VAL A 235 15.85 11.09 -29.66
C VAL A 235 14.36 11.40 -29.48
N LEU A 236 13.72 10.91 -28.40
CA LEU A 236 12.34 11.27 -28.08
C LEU A 236 12.15 12.78 -27.89
N ARG A 237 13.11 13.46 -27.23
CA ARG A 237 13.11 14.93 -27.11
C ARG A 237 13.31 15.63 -28.46
N ALA A 238 14.15 15.08 -29.33
CA ALA A 238 14.34 15.62 -30.68
C ALA A 238 13.07 15.49 -31.52
N ILE A 239 12.35 14.36 -31.44
CA ILE A 239 11.04 14.18 -32.07
C ILE A 239 10.03 15.18 -31.48
N ASP A 240 9.99 15.36 -30.16
CA ASP A 240 9.11 16.36 -29.53
C ASP A 240 9.35 17.76 -30.09
N ALA A 241 10.61 18.18 -30.26
CA ALA A 241 10.96 19.49 -30.81
C ALA A 241 10.57 19.68 -32.29
N MET A 242 10.45 18.59 -33.06
CA MET A 242 9.95 18.63 -34.45
C MET A 242 8.43 18.68 -34.52
N ILE A 243 7.74 17.97 -33.63
CA ILE A 243 6.28 17.79 -33.69
C ILE A 243 5.53 18.87 -32.92
N TYR A 244 6.03 19.23 -31.74
CA TYR A 244 5.36 20.15 -30.83
C TYR A 244 5.99 21.55 -30.85
N SER A 245 5.13 22.55 -30.72
CA SER A 245 5.45 23.88 -30.23
C SER A 245 4.82 24.14 -28.86
N SER A 246 5.25 25.22 -28.20
CA SER A 246 4.85 25.59 -26.83
C SER A 246 3.34 25.62 -26.59
N HIS A 247 2.55 26.06 -27.56
CA HIS A 247 1.09 26.13 -27.43
C HIS A 247 0.41 24.77 -27.19
N HIS A 248 1.01 23.64 -27.60
CA HIS A 248 0.45 22.32 -27.31
C HIS A 248 0.58 21.90 -25.83
N PHE A 249 1.31 22.69 -25.04
CA PHE A 249 1.49 22.52 -23.61
C PHE A 249 0.85 23.65 -22.80
N GLU A 250 0.20 24.62 -23.45
CA GLU A 250 -0.58 25.65 -22.75
C GLU A 250 -1.74 25.03 -21.98
N GLY A 251 -1.92 25.45 -20.73
CA GLY A 251 -2.98 24.93 -19.85
C GLY A 251 -2.72 23.52 -19.29
N VAL A 252 -1.56 22.93 -19.57
CA VAL A 252 -1.13 21.71 -18.86
C VAL A 252 -0.76 22.09 -17.43
N VAL A 253 -1.47 21.48 -16.47
CA VAL A 253 -1.18 21.65 -15.05
C VAL A 253 0.02 20.79 -14.70
N GLU A 254 1.03 21.39 -14.08
CA GLU A 254 2.16 20.63 -13.54
C GLU A 254 1.69 19.82 -12.33
N VAL A 255 1.77 18.50 -12.44
CA VAL A 255 1.34 17.56 -11.41
C VAL A 255 2.49 16.59 -11.13
N GLU A 256 3.03 16.68 -9.92
CA GLU A 256 4.03 15.74 -9.40
C GLU A 256 3.29 14.58 -8.73
N GLU A 257 3.46 13.37 -9.24
CA GLU A 257 2.90 12.17 -8.59
C GLU A 257 3.83 11.72 -7.44
N LEU A 258 3.31 11.73 -6.21
CA LEU A 258 4.06 11.38 -5.00
C LEU A 258 3.91 9.90 -4.62
N ALA A 259 2.72 9.34 -4.85
CA ALA A 259 2.42 7.94 -4.58
C ALA A 259 1.16 7.53 -5.35
N ARG A 260 1.04 6.23 -5.63
CA ARG A 260 -0.19 5.64 -6.17
C ARG A 260 -0.53 4.35 -5.44
N ALA A 261 -1.81 4.05 -5.33
CA ALA A 261 -2.27 2.74 -4.87
C ALA A 261 -3.50 2.31 -5.66
N GLU A 262 -3.56 1.02 -5.99
CA GLU A 262 -4.77 0.45 -6.60
C GLU A 262 -5.84 0.21 -5.51
N ILE A 263 -7.08 0.60 -5.80
CA ILE A 263 -8.19 0.59 -4.82
C ILE A 263 -9.29 -0.43 -5.14
N GLY A 264 -9.07 -1.28 -6.16
CA GLY A 264 -9.99 -2.34 -6.60
C GLY A 264 -10.45 -2.14 -8.04
N ASP A 265 -10.80 -3.22 -8.76
CA ASP A 265 -11.25 -3.20 -10.15
C ASP A 265 -10.38 -2.35 -11.10
N SER A 266 -9.05 -2.42 -10.93
CA SER A 266 -8.05 -1.63 -11.66
C SER A 266 -8.17 -0.10 -11.49
N LYS A 267 -8.92 0.37 -10.48
CA LYS A 267 -9.02 1.78 -10.09
C LYS A 267 -7.83 2.21 -9.25
N LEU A 268 -7.49 3.48 -9.34
CA LEU A 268 -6.34 4.09 -8.71
C LEU A 268 -6.75 5.20 -7.74
N ALA A 269 -6.06 5.24 -6.61
CA ALA A 269 -5.90 6.42 -5.77
C ALA A 269 -4.52 7.03 -6.07
N ILE A 270 -4.52 8.30 -6.45
CA ILE A 270 -3.29 9.02 -6.83
C ILE A 270 -3.04 10.12 -5.81
N VAL A 271 -1.88 10.07 -5.16
CA VAL A 271 -1.36 11.14 -4.32
C VAL A 271 -0.45 11.99 -5.16
N CYS A 272 -0.77 13.28 -5.26
CA CYS A 272 -0.05 14.21 -6.12
C CYS A 272 0.15 15.56 -5.44
N ARG A 273 1.12 16.32 -5.94
CA ARG A 273 1.37 17.72 -5.59
C ARG A 273 1.18 18.57 -6.84
N SER A 274 0.54 19.72 -6.67
CA SER A 274 0.39 20.72 -7.72
C SER A 274 0.08 22.07 -7.07
N GLU A 275 0.52 23.15 -7.73
CA GLU A 275 0.11 24.52 -7.39
C GLU A 275 -1.37 24.77 -7.70
N ALA A 276 -1.95 24.00 -8.61
CA ALA A 276 -3.35 24.13 -9.02
C ALA A 276 -4.32 23.51 -8.01
N GLY A 277 -5.58 23.96 -8.05
CA GLY A 277 -6.65 23.39 -7.23
C GLY A 277 -7.01 21.96 -7.65
N ILE A 278 -7.59 21.18 -6.73
CA ILE A 278 -7.97 19.77 -7.01
C ILE A 278 -8.96 19.62 -8.18
N TYR A 279 -9.77 20.65 -8.45
CA TYR A 279 -10.70 20.69 -9.59
C TYR A 279 -10.00 20.98 -10.94
N GLU A 280 -8.83 21.61 -10.90
CA GLU A 280 -8.00 21.87 -12.09
C GLU A 280 -7.10 20.66 -12.38
N VAL A 281 -6.64 19.98 -11.33
CA VAL A 281 -5.86 18.73 -11.42
C VAL A 281 -6.72 17.56 -11.93
N GLU A 282 -8.00 17.49 -11.55
CA GLU A 282 -8.88 16.36 -11.92
C GLU A 282 -8.98 16.12 -13.44
N PRO A 283 -9.30 17.11 -14.29
CA PRO A 283 -9.35 16.92 -15.75
C PRO A 283 -8.03 16.42 -16.32
N HIS A 284 -6.90 16.95 -15.82
CA HIS A 284 -5.57 16.55 -16.26
C HIS A 284 -5.30 15.07 -15.92
N LEU A 285 -5.48 14.67 -14.66
CA LEU A 285 -5.30 13.27 -14.25
C LEU A 285 -6.31 12.33 -14.94
N ARG A 286 -7.54 12.79 -15.20
CA ARG A 286 -8.54 11.98 -15.94
C ARG A 286 -8.12 11.80 -17.40
N ARG A 287 -7.48 12.80 -18.01
CA ARG A 287 -6.89 12.67 -19.36
C ARG A 287 -5.76 11.65 -19.38
N LEU A 288 -4.97 11.52 -18.31
CA LEU A 288 -3.83 10.58 -18.24
C LEU A 288 -4.22 9.15 -17.85
N HIS A 289 -5.10 8.99 -16.87
CA HIS A 289 -5.46 7.69 -16.29
C HIS A 289 -6.84 7.18 -16.74
N GLY A 290 -7.56 7.94 -17.54
CA GLY A 290 -8.87 7.58 -18.07
C GLY A 290 -9.86 7.15 -16.98
N LYS A 291 -10.50 6.01 -17.20
CA LYS A 291 -11.49 5.44 -16.26
C LYS A 291 -10.87 4.81 -15.01
N ARG A 292 -9.54 4.67 -14.92
CA ARG A 292 -8.89 4.12 -13.72
C ARG A 292 -8.86 5.12 -12.58
N LEU A 293 -8.92 6.42 -12.85
CA LEU A 293 -8.86 7.44 -11.81
C LEU A 293 -10.09 7.34 -10.87
N GLY A 294 -9.86 6.86 -9.65
CA GLY A 294 -10.91 6.68 -8.65
C GLY A 294 -10.88 7.74 -7.55
N VAL A 295 -9.71 8.03 -7.00
CA VAL A 295 -9.54 9.01 -5.91
C VAL A 295 -8.30 9.86 -6.17
N ILE A 296 -8.42 11.18 -5.96
CA ILE A 296 -7.30 12.13 -5.98
C ILE A 296 -7.03 12.56 -4.54
N ILE A 297 -5.75 12.55 -4.17
CA ILE A 297 -5.25 13.03 -2.89
C ILE A 297 -4.23 14.14 -3.21
N LEU A 298 -4.67 15.39 -3.21
CA LEU A 298 -3.85 16.54 -3.54
C LEU A 298 -3.14 17.06 -2.29
N GLN A 299 -1.81 17.03 -2.31
CA GLN A 299 -0.95 17.69 -1.34
C GLN A 299 -0.87 19.19 -1.67
N LYS A 300 -1.36 20.04 -0.77
CA LYS A 300 -1.18 21.50 -0.86
C LYS A 300 0.08 21.97 -0.15
N ASN A 301 0.35 21.36 1.00
CA ASN A 301 1.55 21.55 1.82
C ASN A 301 2.00 20.17 2.33
N PRO A 302 3.25 19.99 2.80
CA PRO A 302 3.77 18.71 3.29
C PRO A 302 2.78 17.92 4.16
N ASP A 303 2.08 18.61 5.08
CA ASP A 303 1.17 18.01 6.05
C ASP A 303 -0.33 18.23 5.74
N PHE A 304 -0.66 18.91 4.63
CA PHE A 304 -2.06 19.26 4.30
C PHE A 304 -2.50 18.70 2.96
N TYR A 305 -3.56 17.89 3.01
CA TYR A 305 -4.07 17.17 1.87
C TYR A 305 -5.57 17.42 1.68
N THR A 306 -5.98 17.49 0.41
CA THR A 306 -7.39 17.47 -0.01
C THR A 306 -7.67 16.15 -0.70
N LEU A 307 -8.72 15.46 -0.29
CA LEU A 307 -9.16 14.19 -0.88
C LEU A 307 -10.42 14.43 -1.70
N ARG A 308 -10.48 13.82 -2.87
CA ARG A 308 -11.66 13.82 -3.73
C ARG A 308 -11.88 12.46 -4.35
N GLN A 309 -13.08 11.91 -4.17
CA GLN A 309 -13.51 10.73 -4.88
C GLN A 309 -14.08 11.17 -6.23
N VAL A 310 -13.45 10.66 -7.27
CA VAL A 310 -13.71 11.02 -8.67
C VAL A 310 -14.65 10.01 -9.31
N ASP A 311 -14.59 8.75 -8.88
CA ASP A 311 -15.46 7.68 -9.33
C ASP A 311 -16.55 7.38 -8.29
N THR A 312 -17.80 7.72 -8.64
CA THR A 312 -18.99 7.49 -7.81
C THR A 312 -19.35 6.00 -7.67
N PHE A 313 -18.84 5.12 -8.56
CA PHE A 313 -19.17 3.70 -8.57
C PHE A 313 -18.24 2.85 -7.68
N LEU A 314 -17.31 3.47 -6.96
CA LEU A 314 -16.48 2.76 -5.99
C LEU A 314 -17.34 2.11 -4.89
N PRO A 315 -16.90 0.97 -4.32
CA PRO A 315 -17.70 0.20 -3.36
C PRO A 315 -17.85 0.87 -1.98
N ALA A 316 -17.19 2.02 -1.77
CA ALA A 316 -17.19 2.80 -0.54
C ALA A 316 -17.12 4.30 -0.86
N THR A 317 -17.26 5.12 0.16
CA THR A 317 -17.09 6.58 0.09
C THR A 317 -15.82 7.02 0.82
N LEU A 318 -15.44 8.29 0.68
CA LEU A 318 -14.33 8.85 1.47
C LEU A 318 -14.54 8.75 2.99
N GLU A 319 -15.76 8.57 3.48
CA GLU A 319 -16.00 8.34 4.92
C GLU A 319 -15.24 7.11 5.43
N SER A 320 -15.21 6.04 4.63
CA SER A 320 -14.44 4.83 4.97
C SER A 320 -12.94 5.10 4.95
N ALA A 321 -12.46 5.93 4.02
CA ALA A 321 -11.07 6.36 3.98
C ALA A 321 -10.70 7.21 5.20
N TYR A 322 -11.54 8.17 5.60
CA TYR A 322 -11.30 9.00 6.78
C TYR A 322 -11.22 8.18 8.06
N GLU A 323 -12.05 7.15 8.18
CA GLU A 323 -11.96 6.24 9.33
C GLU A 323 -10.62 5.54 9.40
N ARG A 324 -10.13 5.02 8.28
CA ARG A 324 -8.84 4.35 8.24
C ARG A 324 -7.71 5.32 8.54
N LEU A 325 -7.73 6.50 7.92
CA LEU A 325 -6.74 7.55 8.12
C LEU A 325 -6.72 8.04 9.57
N ASN A 326 -7.88 8.28 10.20
CA ASN A 326 -7.95 8.71 11.60
C ASN A 326 -7.46 7.65 12.59
N LEU A 327 -7.52 6.37 12.24
CA LEU A 327 -7.00 5.28 13.06
C LEU A 327 -5.47 5.20 13.00
N VAL A 328 -4.87 5.42 11.82
CA VAL A 328 -3.42 5.26 11.62
C VAL A 328 -2.63 6.55 11.78
N ASP A 329 -3.24 7.73 11.58
CA ASP A 329 -2.59 9.02 11.71
C ASP A 329 -2.44 9.43 13.19
N PRO A 330 -1.21 9.57 13.71
CA PRO A 330 -0.98 10.03 15.07
C PRO A 330 -1.44 11.48 15.32
N ALA A 331 -1.31 12.36 14.32
CA ALA A 331 -1.64 13.79 14.44
C ALA A 331 -3.14 14.07 14.38
N ALA A 332 -3.94 13.15 13.81
CA ALA A 332 -5.38 13.26 13.88
C ALA A 332 -5.83 13.30 15.35
N GLY A 333 -6.84 14.08 15.68
CA GLY A 333 -7.50 13.99 16.98
C GLY A 333 -8.39 12.75 17.05
N ASN A 334 -8.95 12.51 18.22
CA ASN A 334 -9.99 11.50 18.41
C ASN A 334 -11.25 11.84 17.59
N ARG A 335 -12.19 10.90 17.42
CA ARG A 335 -13.35 11.12 16.54
C ARG A 335 -14.26 12.31 16.89
N ARG A 336 -14.20 12.91 18.09
CA ARG A 336 -14.90 14.18 18.41
C ARG A 336 -14.09 15.45 18.16
N SER A 337 -12.80 15.32 17.90
CA SER A 337 -11.93 16.45 17.57
C SER A 337 -12.35 17.04 16.23
N GLY A 338 -12.48 18.37 16.18
CA GLY A 338 -12.56 19.09 14.89
C GLY A 338 -11.27 18.99 14.08
N ASN A 339 -10.16 18.62 14.73
CA ASN A 339 -8.89 18.34 14.10
C ASN A 339 -8.78 16.84 13.77
N ARG A 340 -9.30 16.39 12.63
CA ARG A 340 -9.28 15.00 12.15
C ARG A 340 -9.39 14.97 10.61
N TRP A 341 -9.11 13.83 9.98
CA TRP A 341 -9.50 13.61 8.58
C TRP A 341 -11.02 13.62 8.47
N GLY A 342 -11.56 14.38 7.52
CA GLY A 342 -13.00 14.49 7.37
C GLY A 342 -13.45 15.40 6.22
N GLY A 343 -14.76 15.39 5.97
CA GLY A 343 -15.40 16.06 4.84
C GLY A 343 -16.75 15.44 4.55
N SER A 344 -17.22 15.58 3.31
CA SER A 344 -18.34 14.80 2.78
C SER A 344 -17.86 13.43 2.28
N GLY A 345 -18.78 12.58 1.84
CA GLY A 345 -18.43 11.30 1.20
C GLY A 345 -17.64 11.44 -0.12
N GLU A 346 -17.59 12.64 -0.71
CA GLU A 346 -16.97 12.88 -2.02
C GLU A 346 -15.76 13.82 -1.96
N ILE A 347 -15.70 14.72 -0.97
CA ILE A 347 -14.58 15.65 -0.82
C ILE A 347 -14.30 15.98 0.65
N GLY A 348 -13.02 16.06 1.00
CA GLY A 348 -12.58 16.47 2.33
C GLY A 348 -11.08 16.65 2.41
N GLY A 349 -10.51 16.50 3.60
CA GLY A 349 -9.08 16.72 3.76
C GLY A 349 -8.52 16.25 5.09
N SER A 350 -7.24 16.56 5.28
CA SER A 350 -6.46 16.24 6.48
C SER A 350 -6.87 17.09 7.70
N PRO A 351 -6.39 16.74 8.91
CA PRO A 351 -6.67 17.51 10.13
C PRO A 351 -6.26 18.99 9.98
N ARG A 352 -7.19 19.92 10.22
CA ARG A 352 -6.99 21.35 9.90
C ARG A 352 -6.01 22.10 10.81
N ALA A 353 -5.85 21.66 12.06
CA ALA A 353 -5.03 22.38 13.04
C ALA A 353 -3.58 21.86 13.08
N THR A 354 -3.39 20.55 12.91
CA THR A 354 -2.06 19.91 13.03
C THR A 354 -1.50 19.43 11.70
N GLY A 355 -2.31 19.32 10.65
CA GLY A 355 -1.96 18.52 9.48
C GLY A 355 -1.92 17.02 9.81
N THR A 356 -1.41 16.23 8.87
CA THR A 356 -1.15 14.80 9.03
C THR A 356 0.34 14.54 9.30
N SER A 357 0.64 13.46 10.01
CA SER A 357 2.02 12.93 10.12
C SER A 357 2.27 11.72 9.20
N LEU A 358 1.35 11.42 8.30
CA LEU A 358 1.48 10.30 7.36
C LEU A 358 2.26 10.72 6.12
N THR A 359 3.09 9.81 5.60
CA THR A 359 3.74 9.98 4.30
C THR A 359 2.73 9.81 3.15
N PRO A 360 3.02 10.33 1.94
CA PRO A 360 2.17 10.11 0.76
C PRO A 360 1.81 8.64 0.54
N GLN A 361 2.80 7.73 0.65
CA GLN A 361 2.56 6.30 0.49
C GLN A 361 1.64 5.72 1.58
N GLN A 362 1.82 6.11 2.85
CA GLN A 362 0.95 5.67 3.93
C GLN A 362 -0.50 6.12 3.73
N ILE A 363 -0.71 7.33 3.17
CA ILE A 363 -2.04 7.84 2.82
C ILE A 363 -2.64 6.99 1.69
N ALA A 364 -1.88 6.74 0.62
CA ALA A 364 -2.33 5.90 -0.50
C ALA A 364 -2.74 4.49 -0.04
N ASP A 365 -1.91 3.86 0.80
CA ASP A 365 -2.16 2.52 1.35
C ASP A 365 -3.39 2.50 2.27
N ALA A 366 -3.55 3.51 3.12
CA ALA A 366 -4.71 3.64 4.01
C ALA A 366 -6.01 3.81 3.21
N VAL A 367 -5.98 4.63 2.15
CA VAL A 367 -7.10 4.80 1.22
C VAL A 367 -7.39 3.47 0.51
N ALA A 368 -6.39 2.80 -0.04
CA ALA A 368 -6.58 1.51 -0.71
C ALA A 368 -7.18 0.44 0.21
N GLN A 369 -6.76 0.39 1.48
CA GLN A 369 -7.33 -0.52 2.48
C GLN A 369 -8.79 -0.21 2.82
N ALA A 370 -9.24 1.04 2.66
CA ALA A 370 -10.63 1.42 2.90
C ALA A 370 -11.56 0.96 1.77
N TYR A 371 -11.09 0.95 0.52
CA TYR A 371 -11.87 0.51 -0.64
C TYR A 371 -11.77 -0.99 -0.90
N ARG A 372 -10.63 -1.61 -0.56
CA ARG A 372 -10.41 -3.04 -0.73
C ARG A 372 -11.01 -3.82 0.44
N ARG A 373 -11.92 -4.75 0.14
CA ARG A 373 -12.36 -5.73 1.14
C ARG A 373 -11.19 -6.68 1.46
N PRO A 374 -10.81 -6.86 2.72
CA PRO A 374 -9.75 -7.79 3.07
C PRO A 374 -10.15 -9.21 2.68
N THR A 375 -9.22 -9.93 2.05
CA THR A 375 -9.47 -11.31 1.62
C THR A 375 -9.63 -12.24 2.82
N MET A 376 -10.25 -13.40 2.63
CA MET A 376 -10.39 -14.40 3.70
C MET A 376 -9.01 -14.84 4.23
N ALA A 377 -8.02 -14.99 3.35
CA ALA A 377 -6.64 -15.32 3.71
C ALA A 377 -6.00 -14.23 4.60
N GLN A 378 -6.19 -12.95 4.27
CA GLN A 378 -5.69 -11.84 5.09
C GLN A 378 -6.37 -11.78 6.46
N ARG A 379 -7.68 -12.04 6.54
CA ARG A 379 -8.39 -12.11 7.82
C ARG A 379 -7.89 -13.28 8.68
N LEU A 380 -7.66 -14.43 8.07
CA LEU A 380 -7.15 -15.62 8.76
C LEU A 380 -5.71 -15.43 9.23
N SER A 381 -4.85 -14.78 8.42
CA SER A 381 -3.47 -14.49 8.83
C SER A 381 -3.42 -13.50 9.99
N THR A 382 -4.22 -12.43 9.95
CA THR A 382 -4.33 -11.49 11.07
C THR A 382 -4.84 -12.19 12.34
N LEU A 383 -5.82 -13.08 12.22
CA LEU A 383 -6.28 -13.90 13.34
C LEU A 383 -5.16 -14.80 13.88
N ALA A 384 -4.44 -15.50 13.01
CA ALA A 384 -3.35 -16.40 13.40
C ALA A 384 -2.23 -15.64 14.13
N VAL A 385 -1.82 -14.47 13.61
CA VAL A 385 -0.83 -13.60 14.26
C VAL A 385 -1.31 -13.16 15.63
N ALA A 386 -2.53 -12.66 15.74
CA ALA A 386 -3.06 -12.17 17.01
C ALA A 386 -3.18 -13.28 18.07
N LEU A 387 -3.58 -14.49 17.67
CA LEU A 387 -3.62 -15.67 18.54
C LEU A 387 -2.21 -16.12 18.96
N LEU A 388 -1.25 -16.10 18.03
CA LEU A 388 0.14 -16.49 18.29
C LEU A 388 0.80 -15.53 19.28
N GLU A 389 0.66 -14.21 19.09
CA GLU A 389 1.18 -13.19 19.99
C GLU A 389 0.61 -13.34 21.41
N ASN A 390 -0.71 -13.48 21.52
CA ASN A 390 -1.37 -13.68 22.82
C ASN A 390 -0.89 -14.97 23.50
N THR A 391 -0.85 -16.08 22.76
CA THR A 391 -0.43 -17.38 23.30
C THR A 391 1.04 -17.37 23.70
N ALA A 392 1.91 -16.73 22.92
CA ALA A 392 3.34 -16.60 23.23
C ALA A 392 3.57 -15.84 24.54
N VAL A 393 2.82 -14.77 24.79
CA VAL A 393 2.87 -14.04 26.07
C VAL A 393 2.40 -14.93 27.21
N MET A 394 1.22 -15.54 27.09
CA MET A 394 0.62 -16.35 28.17
C MET A 394 1.50 -17.57 28.50
N VAL A 395 1.87 -18.36 27.50
CA VAL A 395 2.71 -19.56 27.66
C VAL A 395 4.12 -19.16 28.09
N GLY A 396 4.68 -18.08 27.54
CA GLY A 396 6.00 -17.58 27.94
C GLY A 396 6.04 -17.18 29.41
N SER A 397 5.02 -16.47 29.90
CA SER A 397 4.87 -16.13 31.32
C SER A 397 4.70 -17.37 32.19
N MET A 398 3.93 -18.35 31.73
CA MET A 398 3.74 -19.63 32.43
C MET A 398 5.06 -20.42 32.52
N MET A 399 5.77 -20.59 31.42
CA MET A 399 7.05 -21.30 31.37
C MET A 399 8.12 -20.63 32.22
N ALA A 400 8.23 -19.30 32.16
CA ALA A 400 9.17 -18.55 32.98
C ALA A 400 8.87 -18.70 34.48
N THR A 401 7.58 -18.62 34.87
CA THR A 401 7.16 -18.81 36.26
C THR A 401 7.44 -20.24 36.73
N TYR A 402 7.13 -21.23 35.91
CA TYR A 402 7.41 -22.64 36.21
C TYR A 402 8.91 -22.88 36.40
N PHE A 403 9.74 -22.38 35.48
CA PHE A 403 11.19 -22.57 35.54
C PHE A 403 11.82 -21.89 36.76
N LEU A 404 11.41 -20.66 37.07
CA LEU A 404 11.85 -19.95 38.28
C LEU A 404 11.35 -20.63 39.57
N GLY A 405 10.14 -21.16 39.56
CA GLY A 405 9.56 -21.95 40.65
C GLY A 405 10.34 -23.23 40.92
N TRP A 406 10.60 -23.98 39.87
CA TRP A 406 11.39 -25.22 39.92
C TRP A 406 12.83 -25.00 40.40
N LEU A 407 13.50 -23.92 39.94
CA LEU A 407 14.84 -23.56 40.42
C LEU A 407 14.88 -23.25 41.92
N ARG A 408 13.80 -22.70 42.47
CA ARG A 408 13.72 -22.31 43.88
C ARG A 408 13.27 -23.45 44.79
N ASP A 409 12.37 -24.31 44.32
CA ASP A 409 11.80 -25.42 45.09
C ASP A 409 11.48 -26.65 44.19
N PRO A 410 12.47 -27.51 43.88
CA PRO A 410 12.36 -28.57 42.87
C PRO A 410 11.28 -29.66 43.06
N PRO A 411 10.78 -30.00 44.28
CA PRO A 411 9.71 -30.99 44.43
C PRO A 411 8.28 -30.41 44.44
N GLY A 412 8.10 -29.12 44.14
CA GLY A 412 6.77 -28.48 44.10
C GLY A 412 5.87 -28.96 42.95
N SER A 413 4.55 -28.94 43.17
CA SER A 413 3.57 -29.13 42.08
C SER A 413 3.44 -27.86 41.24
N ILE A 414 2.99 -28.01 39.97
CA ILE A 414 2.70 -26.86 39.08
C ILE A 414 1.76 -25.87 39.77
N GLU A 415 0.69 -26.37 40.40
CA GLU A 415 -0.27 -25.55 41.13
C GLU A 415 0.38 -24.76 42.28
N SER A 416 1.28 -25.40 43.04
CA SER A 416 2.05 -24.74 44.11
C SER A 416 2.94 -23.62 43.57
N TYR A 417 3.57 -23.79 42.41
CA TYR A 417 4.40 -22.75 41.82
C TYR A 417 3.60 -21.51 41.43
N PHE A 418 2.45 -21.68 40.78
CA PHE A 418 1.64 -20.55 40.36
C PHE A 418 0.91 -19.86 41.53
N GLN A 419 0.42 -20.62 42.52
CA GLN A 419 -0.24 -20.05 43.70
C GLN A 419 0.75 -19.31 44.61
N ASN A 420 1.95 -19.86 44.84
CA ASN A 420 2.96 -19.25 45.73
C ASN A 420 3.80 -18.16 45.04
N GLN A 421 3.82 -18.14 43.70
CA GLN A 421 4.61 -17.18 42.90
C GLN A 421 3.74 -16.32 41.98
N ALA A 422 2.49 -16.10 42.38
CA ALA A 422 1.55 -15.15 41.80
C ALA A 422 2.19 -13.82 41.35
N GLY A 423 3.05 -13.23 42.19
CA GLY A 423 3.75 -11.98 41.88
C GLY A 423 4.81 -12.11 40.78
N ILE A 424 5.50 -13.24 40.67
CA ILE A 424 6.48 -13.50 39.59
C ILE A 424 5.73 -13.67 38.27
N TYR A 425 4.64 -14.45 38.27
CA TYR A 425 3.79 -14.60 37.09
C TYR A 425 3.26 -13.25 36.59
N ALA A 426 2.70 -12.44 37.49
CA ALA A 426 2.23 -11.10 37.16
C ALA A 426 3.36 -10.21 36.62
N GLY A 427 4.54 -10.24 37.25
CA GLY A 427 5.71 -9.46 36.80
C GLY A 427 6.17 -9.83 35.39
N VAL A 428 6.32 -11.14 35.11
CA VAL A 428 6.72 -11.60 33.77
C VAL A 428 5.65 -11.28 32.73
N LEU A 429 4.36 -11.46 33.07
CA LEU A 429 3.25 -11.11 32.17
C LEU A 429 3.26 -9.62 31.82
N CYS A 430 3.44 -8.74 32.81
CA CYS A 430 3.58 -7.31 32.58
C CYS A 430 4.76 -7.00 31.65
N VAL A 431 5.94 -7.60 31.88
CA VAL A 431 7.13 -7.34 31.06
C VAL A 431 6.93 -7.80 29.62
N LEU A 432 6.48 -9.04 29.40
CA LEU A 432 6.27 -9.56 28.04
C LEU A 432 5.18 -8.78 27.29
N THR A 433 4.09 -8.44 27.97
CA THR A 433 3.03 -7.61 27.40
C THR A 433 3.54 -6.21 27.05
N PHE A 434 4.35 -5.60 27.92
CA PHE A 434 4.94 -4.28 27.68
C PHE A 434 5.89 -4.28 26.49
N VAL A 435 6.73 -5.31 26.36
CA VAL A 435 7.64 -5.45 25.20
C VAL A 435 6.87 -5.53 23.88
N LEU A 436 5.82 -6.36 23.81
CA LEU A 436 4.97 -6.42 22.61
C LEU A 436 4.19 -5.13 22.35
N ALA A 437 3.71 -4.47 23.40
CA ALA A 437 3.05 -3.17 23.28
C ALA A 437 3.98 -2.09 22.74
N LEU A 438 5.25 -2.07 23.17
CA LEU A 438 6.25 -1.14 22.67
C LEU A 438 6.54 -1.37 21.19
N ALA A 439 6.65 -2.64 20.75
CA ALA A 439 6.79 -2.97 19.34
C ALA A 439 5.57 -2.52 18.52
N SER A 440 4.37 -2.68 19.08
CA SER A 440 3.10 -2.35 18.42
C SER A 440 2.84 -0.85 18.29
N LEU A 441 3.48 0.00 19.12
CA LEU A 441 3.37 1.46 19.03
C LEU A 441 3.80 2.00 17.66
N GLN A 442 4.74 1.33 16.99
CA GLN A 442 5.21 1.71 15.66
C GLN A 442 4.12 1.57 14.59
N SER A 443 3.12 0.72 14.81
CA SER A 443 2.02 0.47 13.88
C SER A 443 0.80 1.38 14.09
N GLY A 444 0.88 2.34 15.03
CA GLY A 444 -0.17 3.32 15.31
C GLY A 444 -0.80 3.13 16.69
N PRO A 445 -0.52 4.00 17.68
CA PRO A 445 -0.93 3.82 19.08
C PRO A 445 -2.46 3.75 19.28
N LYS A 446 -3.23 4.44 18.45
CA LYS A 446 -4.70 4.49 18.54
C LYS A 446 -5.37 3.17 18.18
N VAL A 447 -4.79 2.40 17.26
CA VAL A 447 -5.28 1.07 16.89
C VAL A 447 -5.32 0.18 18.14
N PHE A 448 -4.32 0.31 19.01
CA PHE A 448 -4.19 -0.43 20.27
C PHE A 448 -4.83 0.29 21.47
N GLY A 449 -5.48 1.43 21.28
CA GLY A 449 -6.30 2.10 22.31
C GLY A 449 -5.55 3.04 23.24
N LEU A 450 -4.35 3.42 22.83
CA LEU A 450 -3.51 4.36 23.56
C LEU A 450 -3.88 5.79 23.16
N CYS A 451 -5.09 6.20 23.52
CA CYS A 451 -5.58 7.57 23.39
C CYS A 451 -6.59 7.90 24.50
N LEU A 452 -6.98 9.17 24.60
CA LEU A 452 -8.01 9.59 25.55
C LEU A 452 -9.39 9.02 25.16
N PRO A 453 -10.25 8.65 26.11
CA PRO A 453 -11.57 8.13 25.81
C PRO A 453 -12.46 9.18 25.13
N THR A 454 -13.23 8.72 24.15
CA THR A 454 -14.23 9.51 23.43
C THR A 454 -15.61 9.20 23.97
N GLY A 455 -16.32 10.24 24.43
CA GLY A 455 -17.70 10.12 24.91
C GLY A 455 -17.87 9.29 26.18
N LEU A 456 -19.13 9.07 26.56
CA LEU A 456 -19.54 8.40 27.81
C LEU A 456 -20.39 7.14 27.56
N ASP A 457 -20.61 6.75 26.31
CA ASP A 457 -21.47 5.62 25.94
C ASP A 457 -20.99 4.29 26.54
N TRP A 458 -19.69 4.17 26.81
CA TRP A 458 -19.10 3.00 27.44
C TRP A 458 -19.59 2.78 28.88
N LEU A 459 -20.13 3.81 29.56
CA LEU A 459 -20.69 3.66 30.92
C LEU A 459 -21.91 2.72 30.95
N PHE A 460 -22.65 2.59 29.84
CA PHE A 460 -23.76 1.64 29.75
C PHE A 460 -23.31 0.17 29.89
N LEU A 461 -22.01 -0.09 29.74
CA LEU A 461 -21.41 -1.43 29.85
C LEU A 461 -20.92 -1.74 31.27
N LEU A 462 -20.96 -0.76 32.20
CA LEU A 462 -20.54 -0.94 33.59
C LEU A 462 -21.34 -2.04 34.31
N PRO A 463 -22.68 -2.12 34.22
CA PRO A 463 -23.43 -3.19 34.89
C PRO A 463 -23.02 -4.58 34.42
N GLY A 464 -22.86 -4.77 33.10
CA GLY A 464 -22.41 -6.04 32.53
C GLY A 464 -20.98 -6.40 32.96
N ALA A 465 -20.07 -5.43 32.97
CA ALA A 465 -18.71 -5.62 33.46
C ALA A 465 -18.68 -6.00 34.95
N LEU A 466 -19.44 -5.30 35.81
CA LEU A 466 -19.49 -5.62 37.24
C LEU A 466 -20.10 -7.01 37.50
N LEU A 467 -21.19 -7.36 36.81
CA LEU A 467 -21.82 -8.68 36.94
C LEU A 467 -20.87 -9.80 36.51
N GLY A 468 -20.23 -9.66 35.33
CA GLY A 468 -19.25 -10.63 34.85
C GLY A 468 -18.01 -10.71 35.73
N GLY A 469 -17.51 -9.56 36.19
CA GLY A 469 -16.38 -9.45 37.10
C GLY A 469 -16.63 -10.16 38.42
N LEU A 470 -17.75 -9.83 39.08
CA LEU A 470 -18.18 -10.44 40.35
C LEU A 470 -18.49 -11.94 40.21
N ALA A 471 -18.91 -12.42 39.04
CA ALA A 471 -19.06 -13.85 38.77
C ALA A 471 -17.72 -14.62 38.70
N GLY A 472 -16.58 -13.95 38.94
CA GLY A 472 -15.24 -14.53 38.84
C GLY A 472 -14.62 -14.35 37.45
N GLY A 473 -15.17 -13.44 36.64
CA GLY A 473 -14.69 -13.16 35.29
C GLY A 473 -13.58 -12.14 35.21
N ALA A 474 -13.48 -11.24 36.19
CA ALA A 474 -12.37 -10.29 36.26
C ALA A 474 -11.14 -11.02 36.80
N TRP A 475 -9.97 -10.71 36.23
CA TRP A 475 -8.70 -11.29 36.62
C TRP A 475 -8.23 -10.69 37.95
N VAL A 476 -8.78 -11.24 39.04
CA VAL A 476 -8.47 -10.88 40.42
C VAL A 476 -7.73 -12.03 41.07
N PHE A 477 -6.62 -11.75 41.73
CA PHE A 477 -5.84 -12.76 42.44
C PHE A 477 -6.65 -13.37 43.60
N ALA A 478 -6.72 -14.71 43.64
CA ALA A 478 -7.17 -15.43 44.83
C ALA A 478 -6.16 -15.18 45.96
N PRO A 479 -6.59 -14.87 47.18
CA PRO A 479 -5.88 -13.85 47.95
C PRO A 479 -4.71 -14.33 48.83
N PRO A 480 -4.12 -13.41 49.62
CA PRO A 480 -4.32 -13.52 51.07
C PRO A 480 -5.15 -12.36 51.68
N PHE A 481 -6.05 -11.74 50.93
CA PHE A 481 -7.24 -11.01 51.38
C PHE A 481 -8.20 -11.79 52.31
N THR A 482 -8.03 -13.11 52.54
CA THR A 482 -8.90 -13.87 53.47
C THR A 482 -8.45 -13.86 54.94
N SER A 483 -7.33 -13.21 55.29
CA SER A 483 -6.97 -13.00 56.70
C SER A 483 -7.28 -11.56 57.13
N SER A 484 -8.18 -11.44 58.11
CA SER A 484 -8.70 -10.19 58.69
C SER A 484 -7.64 -9.29 59.39
N GLN A 485 -6.35 -9.57 59.23
CA GLN A 485 -5.25 -8.80 59.82
C GLN A 485 -4.24 -8.21 58.83
N ALA A 486 -4.38 -8.44 57.52
CA ALA A 486 -3.27 -8.20 56.60
C ALA A 486 -3.25 -6.84 55.86
N PHE A 487 -4.31 -6.02 55.88
CA PHE A 487 -4.30 -4.78 55.06
C PHE A 487 -3.27 -3.74 55.54
N LEU A 488 -2.94 -3.72 56.83
CA LEU A 488 -1.93 -2.82 57.41
C LEU A 488 -0.49 -3.37 57.34
N GLY A 489 -0.30 -4.60 56.85
CA GLY A 489 1.00 -5.29 56.82
C GLY A 489 1.55 -5.58 55.42
N TYR A 490 0.87 -5.22 54.33
CA TYR A 490 1.34 -5.51 52.98
C TYR A 490 2.50 -4.61 52.55
N SER A 491 3.56 -5.25 52.06
CA SER A 491 4.65 -4.63 51.32
C SER A 491 4.12 -3.97 50.02
N TRP A 492 4.79 -2.89 49.59
CA TRP A 492 4.57 -2.20 48.31
C TRP A 492 4.38 -3.14 47.09
N THR A 493 4.91 -4.36 47.15
CA THR A 493 4.77 -5.39 46.13
C THR A 493 3.33 -5.90 45.93
N GLY A 494 2.52 -6.03 46.98
CA GLY A 494 1.13 -6.51 46.85
C GLY A 494 0.24 -5.49 46.16
N LEU A 495 0.39 -4.21 46.53
CA LEU A 495 -0.32 -3.09 45.90
C LEU A 495 0.10 -2.90 44.43
N ALA A 496 1.40 -3.08 44.13
CA ALA A 496 1.90 -3.06 42.76
C ALA A 496 1.27 -4.15 41.87
N ILE A 497 1.07 -5.36 42.40
CA ILE A 497 0.44 -6.47 41.66
C ILE A 497 -1.03 -6.16 41.34
N VAL A 498 -1.79 -5.64 42.30
CA VAL A 498 -3.22 -5.29 42.11
C VAL A 498 -3.41 -4.21 41.04
N ILE A 499 -2.46 -3.28 40.90
CA ILE A 499 -2.52 -2.23 39.88
C ILE A 499 -2.00 -2.73 38.53
N ALA A 500 -0.84 -3.39 38.50
CA ALA A 500 -0.16 -3.77 37.28
C ALA A 500 -0.87 -4.90 36.52
N PHE A 501 -1.54 -5.80 37.23
CA PHE A 501 -2.12 -6.99 36.61
C PHE A 501 -3.35 -6.71 35.73
N PRO A 502 -4.34 -5.89 36.16
CA PRO A 502 -5.39 -5.40 35.27
C PRO A 502 -4.84 -4.66 34.05
N ILE A 503 -3.75 -3.90 34.22
CA ILE A 503 -3.09 -3.23 33.10
C ILE A 503 -2.57 -4.25 32.09
N ALA A 504 -1.82 -5.26 32.53
CA ALA A 504 -1.33 -6.30 31.64
C ALA A 504 -2.47 -7.05 30.93
N ALA A 505 -3.53 -7.41 31.65
CA ALA A 505 -4.68 -8.09 31.08
C ALA A 505 -5.40 -7.23 30.01
N GLU A 506 -5.73 -5.97 30.33
CA GLU A 506 -6.42 -5.11 29.37
C GLU A 506 -5.53 -4.73 28.18
N VAL A 507 -4.23 -4.48 28.39
CA VAL A 507 -3.29 -4.23 27.29
C VAL A 507 -3.16 -5.47 26.40
N LEU A 508 -3.05 -6.67 26.96
CA LEU A 508 -2.89 -7.90 26.18
C LEU A 508 -4.15 -8.24 25.35
N PHE A 509 -5.33 -8.17 25.96
CA PHE A 509 -6.58 -8.61 25.31
C PHE A 509 -7.30 -7.49 24.55
N ARG A 510 -7.39 -6.27 25.12
CA ARG A 510 -8.15 -5.15 24.55
C ARG A 510 -7.23 -4.18 23.81
N GLY A 511 -5.93 -4.24 24.07
CA GLY A 511 -4.90 -3.50 23.35
C GLY A 511 -4.41 -4.31 22.15
N LEU A 512 -3.53 -5.28 22.40
CA LEU A 512 -2.82 -6.06 21.38
C LEU A 512 -3.76 -6.95 20.56
N LEU A 513 -4.40 -7.93 21.18
CA LEU A 513 -5.25 -8.90 20.47
C LEU A 513 -6.41 -8.22 19.74
N HIS A 514 -7.18 -7.37 20.43
CA HIS A 514 -8.26 -6.61 19.80
C HIS A 514 -7.75 -5.65 18.73
N GLY A 515 -6.67 -4.90 19.01
CA GLY A 515 -6.09 -3.92 18.08
C GLY A 515 -5.58 -4.55 16.79
N THR A 516 -4.87 -5.68 16.87
CA THR A 516 -4.42 -6.44 15.71
C THR A 516 -5.60 -6.90 14.84
N LEU A 517 -6.69 -7.40 15.46
CA LEU A 517 -7.91 -7.76 14.74
C LEU A 517 -8.64 -6.54 14.15
N ALA A 518 -8.68 -5.41 14.87
CA ALA A 518 -9.32 -4.18 14.42
C ALA A 518 -8.69 -3.60 13.14
N GLN A 519 -7.48 -4.03 12.77
CA GLN A 519 -6.86 -3.63 11.51
C GLN A 519 -7.60 -4.17 10.28
N ARG A 520 -8.29 -5.31 10.39
CA ARG A 520 -8.92 -6.01 9.24
C ARG A 520 -10.40 -6.37 9.46
N PHE A 521 -10.91 -6.20 10.68
CA PHE A 521 -12.31 -6.44 11.02
C PHE A 521 -13.01 -5.14 11.43
N PRO A 522 -14.30 -4.97 11.09
CA PRO A 522 -15.06 -3.79 11.49
C PRO A 522 -15.24 -3.76 13.00
N THR A 523 -15.08 -2.57 13.59
CA THR A 523 -15.31 -2.30 15.02
C THR A 523 -16.47 -1.31 15.19
N GLN A 524 -17.07 -1.27 16.37
CA GLN A 524 -18.04 -0.24 16.70
C GLN A 524 -17.42 1.16 16.71
N ARG A 525 -18.30 2.16 16.74
CA ARG A 525 -17.94 3.58 16.76
C ARG A 525 -18.77 4.31 17.79
N HIS A 526 -18.19 5.32 18.43
CA HIS A 526 -18.95 6.25 19.26
C HIS A 526 -20.11 6.87 18.46
N GLY A 527 -21.33 6.88 19.00
CA GLY A 527 -22.52 7.40 18.32
C GLY A 527 -23.02 6.60 17.11
N GLY A 528 -22.32 5.53 16.71
CA GLY A 528 -22.77 4.60 15.67
C GLY A 528 -23.73 3.53 16.20
N PRO A 529 -24.22 2.62 15.34
CA PRO A 529 -25.05 1.50 15.76
C PRO A 529 -24.29 0.56 16.70
N TRP A 530 -25.03 -0.05 17.63
CA TRP A 530 -24.51 -1.06 18.55
C TRP A 530 -24.53 -2.43 17.88
N PHE A 531 -23.39 -3.11 17.85
CA PHE A 531 -23.29 -4.48 17.36
C PHE A 531 -22.10 -5.18 18.01
N LEU A 532 -22.12 -6.51 18.07
CA LEU A 532 -21.00 -7.29 18.58
C LEU A 532 -19.99 -7.52 17.45
N SER A 533 -18.79 -6.94 17.57
CA SER A 533 -17.73 -7.08 16.58
C SER A 533 -16.97 -8.41 16.73
N TRP A 534 -16.35 -8.88 15.65
CA TRP A 534 -15.45 -10.03 15.68
C TRP A 534 -14.24 -9.83 16.60
N PRO A 535 -13.55 -8.67 16.60
CA PRO A 535 -12.49 -8.39 17.56
C PRO A 535 -12.94 -8.54 19.02
N VAL A 536 -14.14 -8.05 19.38
CA VAL A 536 -14.68 -8.20 20.75
C VAL A 536 -14.99 -9.65 21.05
N LEU A 537 -15.67 -10.37 20.16
CA LEU A 537 -16.04 -11.76 20.39
C LEU A 537 -14.80 -12.66 20.57
N ILE A 538 -13.80 -12.54 19.69
CA ILE A 538 -12.59 -13.36 19.71
C ILE A 538 -11.75 -13.05 20.94
N SER A 539 -11.49 -11.77 21.21
CA SER A 539 -10.71 -11.36 22.39
C SER A 539 -11.36 -11.78 23.71
N SER A 540 -12.69 -11.68 23.80
CA SER A 540 -13.46 -12.07 25.00
C SER A 540 -13.51 -13.57 25.20
N THR A 541 -13.67 -14.33 24.11
CA THR A 541 -13.64 -15.81 24.16
C THR A 541 -12.27 -16.29 24.60
N LEU A 542 -11.19 -15.75 24.02
CA LEU A 542 -9.83 -16.14 24.41
C LEU A 542 -9.52 -15.76 25.86
N TYR A 543 -9.93 -14.57 26.30
CA TYR A 543 -9.84 -14.17 27.70
C TYR A 543 -10.57 -15.14 28.63
N ALA A 544 -11.78 -15.55 28.28
CA ALA A 544 -12.56 -16.52 29.06
C ALA A 544 -11.90 -17.91 29.09
N LEU A 545 -11.31 -18.37 27.98
CA LEU A 545 -10.58 -19.64 27.92
C LEU A 545 -9.34 -19.63 28.82
N TRP A 546 -8.55 -18.56 28.81
CA TRP A 546 -7.41 -18.42 29.72
C TRP A 546 -7.83 -18.35 31.19
N SER A 547 -9.03 -17.85 31.48
CA SER A 547 -9.60 -17.80 32.84
C SER A 547 -9.99 -19.18 33.38
N LEU A 548 -10.05 -20.22 32.54
CA LEU A 548 -10.44 -21.57 32.94
C LEU A 548 -9.28 -22.42 33.47
N LEU A 549 -8.03 -22.00 33.31
CA LEU A 549 -6.87 -22.79 33.74
C LEU A 549 -6.80 -22.81 35.28
N PRO A 550 -7.02 -23.98 35.93
CA PRO A 550 -7.27 -24.04 37.37
C PRO A 550 -6.04 -23.76 38.22
N PHE A 551 -4.85 -23.93 37.65
CA PHE A 551 -3.58 -23.64 38.33
C PHE A 551 -3.17 -22.17 38.19
N LEU A 552 -3.84 -21.37 37.35
CA LEU A 552 -3.60 -19.94 37.33
C LEU A 552 -4.14 -19.29 38.61
N PRO A 553 -3.49 -18.27 39.14
CA PRO A 553 -3.75 -17.74 40.48
C PRO A 553 -4.99 -16.81 40.54
N PHE A 554 -6.06 -17.14 39.82
CA PHE A 554 -7.29 -16.36 39.73
C PHE A 554 -8.34 -16.86 40.71
N PHE A 555 -9.21 -15.96 41.20
CA PHE A 555 -10.31 -16.29 42.10
C PHE A 555 -11.36 -17.21 41.42
N PRO A 556 -11.46 -18.51 41.77
CA PRO A 556 -12.37 -19.42 41.09
C PRO A 556 -13.75 -19.42 41.77
N ARG A 557 -14.83 -19.41 40.98
CA ARG A 557 -16.22 -19.62 41.45
C ARG A 557 -16.91 -20.84 40.79
N GLY A 558 -16.10 -21.72 40.20
CA GLY A 558 -16.53 -22.89 39.41
C GLY A 558 -16.41 -22.66 37.89
N VAL A 559 -16.08 -23.71 37.14
CA VAL A 559 -15.73 -23.65 35.71
C VAL A 559 -16.78 -22.91 34.87
N VAL A 560 -18.05 -23.29 34.99
CA VAL A 560 -19.15 -22.70 34.19
C VAL A 560 -19.36 -21.23 34.51
N LEU A 561 -19.37 -20.88 35.80
CA LEU A 561 -19.63 -19.51 36.25
C LEU A 561 -18.45 -18.59 35.93
N THR A 562 -17.21 -19.06 36.11
CA THR A 562 -15.99 -18.34 35.73
C THR A 562 -15.94 -18.10 34.22
N TYR A 563 -16.25 -19.09 33.37
CA TYR A 563 -16.29 -18.89 31.92
C TYR A 563 -17.36 -17.87 31.50
N ALA A 564 -18.60 -18.03 31.98
CA ALA A 564 -19.70 -17.14 31.65
C ALA A 564 -19.43 -15.71 32.15
N GLY A 565 -18.89 -15.58 33.37
CA GLY A 565 -18.48 -14.31 33.96
C GLY A 565 -17.37 -13.63 33.17
N ALA A 566 -16.31 -14.38 32.80
CA ALA A 566 -15.18 -13.86 32.03
C ALA A 566 -15.58 -13.46 30.62
N LEU A 567 -16.48 -14.21 29.99
CA LEU A 567 -17.02 -13.86 28.67
C LEU A 567 -17.87 -12.59 28.73
N LEU A 568 -18.76 -12.47 29.73
CA LEU A 568 -19.59 -11.27 29.92
C LEU A 568 -18.74 -10.03 30.25
N PHE A 569 -17.79 -10.15 31.18
CA PHE A 569 -16.84 -9.09 31.50
C PHE A 569 -16.05 -8.71 30.25
N GLY A 570 -15.56 -9.71 29.52
CA GLY A 570 -14.75 -9.49 28.34
C GLY A 570 -15.49 -8.77 27.22
N ILE A 571 -16.73 -9.16 26.94
CA ILE A 571 -17.60 -8.50 25.95
C ILE A 571 -17.86 -7.06 26.38
N SER A 572 -18.21 -6.84 27.64
CA SER A 572 -18.48 -5.50 28.18
C SER A 572 -17.26 -4.58 28.07
N SER A 573 -16.07 -5.06 28.47
CA SER A 573 -14.80 -4.33 28.36
C SER A 573 -14.41 -4.09 26.90
N GLY A 574 -14.55 -5.10 26.03
CA GLY A 574 -14.25 -4.98 24.60
C GLY A 574 -15.17 -4.01 23.87
N MET A 575 -16.47 -4.00 24.18
CA MET A 575 -17.39 -3.00 23.63
C MET A 575 -17.05 -1.60 24.18
N ALA A 576 -16.63 -1.48 25.45
CA ALA A 576 -16.21 -0.22 26.04
C ALA A 576 -14.95 0.33 25.34
N ARG A 577 -14.01 -0.55 25.01
CA ARG A 577 -12.82 -0.23 24.19
C ARG A 577 -13.20 0.38 22.84
N GLU A 578 -14.15 -0.22 22.12
CA GLU A 578 -14.56 0.26 20.80
C GLU A 578 -15.37 1.56 20.86
N ARG A 579 -16.30 1.66 21.81
CA ARG A 579 -17.16 2.84 21.97
C ARG A 579 -16.37 4.06 22.45
N SER A 580 -15.35 3.85 23.27
CA SER A 580 -14.51 4.94 23.78
C SER A 580 -13.27 5.20 22.94
N GLU A 581 -12.91 4.29 22.04
CA GLU A 581 -11.63 4.30 21.33
C GLU A 581 -10.39 4.25 22.26
N SER A 582 -10.56 3.95 23.56
CA SER A 582 -9.48 3.97 24.54
C SER A 582 -9.43 2.70 25.40
N LEU A 583 -8.24 2.35 25.87
CA LEU A 583 -8.05 1.35 26.94
C LEU A 583 -8.45 1.86 28.31
N LEU A 584 -8.51 3.17 28.54
CA LEU A 584 -8.75 3.73 29.86
C LEU A 584 -10.08 3.27 30.47
N PRO A 585 -11.22 3.24 29.72
CA PRO A 585 -12.46 2.67 30.22
C PRO A 585 -12.35 1.20 30.60
N CYS A 586 -11.57 0.41 29.86
CA CYS A 586 -11.36 -1.01 30.16
C CYS A 586 -10.69 -1.18 31.52
N LEU A 587 -9.66 -0.37 31.80
CA LEU A 587 -8.98 -0.33 33.09
C LEU A 587 -9.91 0.12 34.21
N ILE A 588 -10.71 1.16 33.99
CA ILE A 588 -11.70 1.65 34.97
C ILE A 588 -12.71 0.54 35.29
N LEU A 589 -13.24 -0.15 34.29
CA LEU A 589 -14.18 -1.26 34.49
C LEU A 589 -13.54 -2.41 35.28
N HIS A 590 -12.30 -2.78 34.96
CA HIS A 590 -11.57 -3.84 35.66
C HIS A 590 -11.28 -3.46 37.12
N TRP A 591 -10.76 -2.26 37.37
CA TRP A 591 -10.53 -1.77 38.73
C TRP A 591 -11.82 -1.56 39.53
N SER A 592 -12.93 -1.24 38.87
CA SER A 592 -14.24 -1.17 39.53
C SER A 592 -14.67 -2.54 40.07
N CYS A 593 -14.37 -3.62 39.33
CA CYS A 593 -14.61 -4.99 39.81
C CYS A 593 -13.75 -5.28 41.05
N LEU A 594 -12.46 -4.95 41.00
CA LEU A 594 -11.53 -5.10 42.13
C LEU A 594 -11.99 -4.33 43.38
N LEU A 595 -12.39 -3.07 43.21
CA LEU A 595 -12.91 -2.24 44.30
C LEU A 595 -14.17 -2.86 44.91
N MET A 596 -15.10 -3.36 44.09
CA MET A 596 -16.30 -4.03 44.59
C MET A 596 -15.98 -5.33 45.34
N PHE A 597 -15.02 -6.13 44.87
CA PHE A 597 -14.55 -7.30 45.62
C PHE A 597 -13.99 -6.91 46.99
N LEU A 598 -13.17 -5.86 47.07
CA LEU A 598 -12.64 -5.35 48.33
C LEU A 598 -13.76 -4.91 49.27
N VAL A 599 -14.70 -4.09 48.78
CA VAL A 599 -15.85 -3.63 49.57
C VAL A 599 -16.66 -4.82 50.09
N MET A 600 -17.00 -5.78 49.23
CA MET A 600 -17.73 -6.98 49.67
C MET A 600 -16.97 -7.79 50.73
N SER A 601 -15.64 -7.89 50.62
CA SER A 601 -14.82 -8.60 51.62
C SER A 601 -14.69 -7.88 52.98
N PHE A 602 -15.09 -6.61 53.08
CA PHE A 602 -15.16 -5.88 54.35
C PHE A 602 -16.52 -6.02 55.06
N TYR A 603 -17.58 -6.34 54.31
CA TYR A 603 -18.95 -6.45 54.83
C TYR A 603 -19.40 -7.90 55.08
N TRP A 604 -18.64 -8.88 54.62
CA TRP A 604 -18.83 -10.32 54.81
C TRP A 604 -17.57 -10.90 55.45
#